data_AF-A0A1Y2D2V7-F1
#
_entry.id   AF-A0A1Y2D2V7-F1
#
_cell.length_a   1.000
_cell.length_b   1.000
_cell.length_c   1.000
_cell.angle_alpha   90.00
_cell.angle_beta   90.00
_cell.angle_gamma   90.00
#
_symmetry.space_group_name_H-M   'P 1'
#
loop_
_entity.id
_entity.type
_entity.pdbx_description
1 polymer ?
#
loop_
_entity_poly.entity_id
_entity_poly.type
_entity_poly.pdbx_seq_one_letter_code
_entity_poly.pdbx_strand_id
1 'polypeptide(L)'
;MSEVEVKETVDHDKRRRNRNIIIGVAVVVLIVAAALVAYFVTQNNSGSGSSSTSNNATATANPTAGVSASPLPLSNKKLFGYWGQSAIGNGVGLNGTGTRLIPNSDQQKPLAYYCDLGYYQTMNIAFLYAFGGGDSHWGLDLSSLGRYEVDANGVVTTSWEQIPISPDVFLKVGDDIKHCQAKGIKVVLSLGGDMHSPYQFIAGDGARLANVLYNAFLDGKSATRPFGTAVLDGIELDVEKTDSAYTQEQIIFLQTLKQLSPKIILSAVPQCYLNGGLGMDINTGPVIKAVPELLDYVIIQYYNNPSCSYPFGFNFNRWKALYSGPLVVGLAGDVTSAITGGFLPPPMLQAVVDEFKNDPQFYGISVYDVSSSNPSPSLNTNYSLTLRKALNGDKVGSGYGPQGNFTTMWDWDARCGPTWNYANETCGLVSCKNVWSCADPKMMCFSFLSSC
;
A
#
# COMPACT_ATOMS: atom_id res chain seq x y z
N MET A 1 -2.54 -74.31 4.57
CA MET A 1 -2.73 -72.92 4.13
C MET A 1 -4.10 -72.84 3.51
N SER A 2 -5.00 -72.09 4.13
CA SER A 2 -6.45 -72.14 3.91
C SER A 2 -6.87 -71.39 2.64
N GLU A 3 -7.96 -71.83 2.01
CA GLU A 3 -8.54 -71.27 0.77
C GLU A 3 -8.84 -69.76 0.80
N VAL A 4 -8.79 -69.12 1.96
CA VAL A 4 -8.98 -67.67 2.14
C VAL A 4 -7.76 -66.88 1.65
N GLU A 5 -6.54 -67.40 1.81
CA GLU A 5 -5.29 -66.69 1.48
C GLU A 5 -5.00 -66.67 -0.04
N VAL A 6 -5.53 -67.64 -0.78
CA VAL A 6 -5.43 -67.72 -2.25
C VAL A 6 -6.39 -66.75 -2.93
N LYS A 7 -7.53 -66.41 -2.30
CA LYS A 7 -8.56 -65.55 -2.89
C LYS A 7 -8.20 -64.07 -2.81
N GLU A 8 -7.50 -63.64 -1.75
CA GLU A 8 -7.02 -62.26 -1.60
C GLU A 8 -5.85 -61.92 -2.52
N THR A 9 -4.93 -62.86 -2.75
CA THR A 9 -3.79 -62.68 -3.67
C THR A 9 -4.23 -62.55 -5.12
N VAL A 10 -5.26 -63.30 -5.54
CA VAL A 10 -5.82 -63.22 -6.90
C VAL A 10 -6.57 -61.89 -7.15
N ASP A 11 -7.28 -61.35 -6.16
CA ASP A 11 -8.01 -60.08 -6.31
C ASP A 11 -7.05 -58.86 -6.30
N HIS A 12 -5.95 -58.94 -5.55
CA HIS A 12 -4.91 -57.90 -5.53
C HIS A 12 -4.16 -57.79 -6.88
N ASP A 13 -3.83 -58.92 -7.51
CA ASP A 13 -3.17 -58.92 -8.83
C ASP A 13 -4.10 -58.47 -9.96
N LYS A 14 -5.40 -58.74 -9.85
CA LYS A 14 -6.40 -58.27 -10.82
C LYS A 14 -6.58 -56.75 -10.76
N ARG A 15 -6.59 -56.15 -9.57
CA ARG A 15 -6.63 -54.68 -9.39
C ARG A 15 -5.37 -53.99 -9.89
N ARG A 16 -4.19 -54.59 -9.65
CA ARG A 16 -2.90 -54.05 -10.14
C ARG A 16 -2.80 -54.09 -11.67
N ARG A 17 -3.28 -55.17 -12.29
CA ARG A 17 -3.34 -55.29 -13.76
C ARG A 17 -4.28 -54.26 -14.38
N ASN A 18 -5.47 -54.07 -13.82
CA ASN A 18 -6.44 -53.08 -14.31
C ASN A 18 -5.93 -51.64 -14.16
N ARG A 19 -5.23 -51.31 -13.06
CA ARG A 19 -4.60 -50.00 -12.87
C ARG A 19 -3.52 -49.72 -13.92
N ASN A 20 -2.68 -50.71 -14.23
CA ASN A 20 -1.64 -50.55 -15.25
C ASN A 20 -2.22 -50.42 -16.67
N ILE A 21 -3.35 -51.08 -16.96
CA ILE A 21 -4.08 -50.91 -18.23
C ILE A 21 -4.66 -49.49 -18.33
N ILE A 22 -5.28 -48.98 -17.27
CA ILE A 22 -5.86 -47.62 -17.26
C ILE A 22 -4.76 -46.55 -17.44
N ILE A 23 -3.63 -46.69 -16.76
CA ILE A 23 -2.48 -45.80 -16.92
C ILE A 23 -1.93 -45.89 -18.36
N GLY A 24 -1.80 -47.10 -18.91
CA GLY A 24 -1.37 -47.29 -20.30
C GLY A 24 -2.30 -46.61 -21.31
N VAL A 25 -3.63 -46.74 -21.15
CA VAL A 25 -4.62 -46.09 -22.01
C VAL A 25 -4.55 -44.56 -21.88
N ALA A 26 -4.41 -44.02 -20.67
CA ALA A 26 -4.29 -42.58 -20.45
C ALA A 26 -3.03 -41.99 -21.11
N VAL A 27 -1.90 -42.69 -21.04
CA VAL A 27 -0.65 -42.27 -21.69
C VAL A 27 -0.78 -42.31 -23.21
N VAL A 28 -1.42 -43.34 -23.79
CA VAL A 28 -1.66 -43.42 -25.24
C VAL A 28 -2.58 -42.29 -25.70
N VAL A 29 -3.65 -41.99 -24.96
CA VAL A 29 -4.57 -40.87 -25.28
C VAL A 29 -3.83 -39.52 -25.24
N LEU A 30 -2.96 -39.29 -24.25
CA LEU A 30 -2.16 -38.06 -24.16
C LEU A 30 -1.15 -37.93 -25.32
N ILE A 31 -0.51 -39.02 -25.73
CA ILE A 31 0.42 -39.03 -26.87
C ILE A 31 -0.33 -38.75 -28.17
N VAL A 32 -1.50 -39.36 -28.38
CA VAL A 32 -2.34 -39.12 -29.57
C VAL A 32 -2.86 -37.68 -29.59
N ALA A 33 -3.29 -37.14 -28.44
CA ALA A 33 -3.72 -35.75 -28.34
C ALA A 33 -2.57 -34.77 -28.64
N ALA A 34 -1.37 -35.01 -28.11
CA ALA A 34 -0.19 -34.19 -28.38
C ALA A 34 0.24 -34.27 -29.86
N ALA A 35 0.17 -35.45 -30.47
CA ALA A 35 0.47 -35.65 -31.89
C ALA A 35 -0.57 -34.95 -32.79
N LEU A 36 -1.85 -34.96 -32.43
CA LEU A 36 -2.91 -34.23 -33.15
C LEU A 36 -2.73 -32.71 -33.05
N VAL A 37 -2.40 -32.18 -31.86
CA VAL A 37 -2.11 -30.75 -31.69
C VAL A 37 -0.88 -30.34 -32.51
N ALA A 38 0.19 -31.13 -32.50
CA ALA A 38 1.37 -30.87 -33.32
C ALA A 38 1.06 -30.94 -34.84
N TYR A 39 0.18 -31.85 -35.26
CA TYR A 39 -0.26 -31.98 -36.66
C TYR A 39 -1.06 -30.75 -37.13
N PHE A 40 -1.98 -30.23 -36.29
CA PHE A 40 -2.76 -29.04 -36.66
C PHE A 40 -1.96 -27.73 -36.57
N VAL A 41 -0.96 -27.65 -35.68
CA VAL A 41 -0.05 -26.49 -35.61
C VAL A 41 0.89 -26.42 -36.82
N THR A 42 1.27 -27.57 -37.40
CA THR A 42 2.17 -27.64 -38.56
C THR A 42 1.45 -27.46 -39.90
N GLN A 43 0.16 -27.81 -40.00
CA GLN A 43 -0.64 -27.63 -41.22
C GLN A 43 -1.14 -26.18 -41.43
N ASN A 44 -1.17 -25.33 -40.40
CA ASN A 44 -1.74 -23.98 -40.51
C ASN A 44 -0.78 -22.91 -41.09
N ASN A 45 0.37 -23.30 -41.65
CA ASN A 45 1.41 -22.39 -42.12
C ASN A 45 1.76 -22.51 -43.62
N SER A 46 0.83 -23.00 -44.46
CA SER A 46 1.01 -23.04 -45.92
C SER A 46 -0.23 -22.53 -46.65
N GLY A 47 -0.20 -21.26 -47.09
CA GLY A 47 -1.25 -20.70 -47.96
C GLY A 47 -1.24 -19.16 -48.03
N SER A 48 -0.61 -18.62 -49.08
CA SER A 48 -0.61 -17.22 -49.57
C SER A 48 -2.00 -16.55 -49.60
N GLY A 49 -2.19 -15.23 -49.58
CA GLY A 49 -1.31 -14.08 -49.77
C GLY A 49 -2.11 -12.84 -50.22
N SER A 50 -1.49 -11.66 -50.09
CA SER A 50 -1.92 -10.30 -50.49
C SER A 50 -2.88 -9.58 -49.51
N SER A 51 -2.69 -8.31 -49.11
CA SER A 51 -1.64 -7.33 -49.39
C SER A 51 -1.84 -6.08 -48.50
N SER A 52 -0.74 -5.36 -48.23
CA SER A 52 -0.55 -3.98 -47.70
C SER A 52 0.07 -3.91 -46.29
N THR A 53 1.40 -4.06 -46.19
CA THR A 53 2.46 -3.03 -46.24
C THR A 53 2.63 -2.21 -44.94
N SER A 54 3.64 -2.55 -44.13
CA SER A 54 4.92 -1.80 -44.11
C SER A 54 5.93 -2.39 -43.10
N ASN A 55 6.98 -2.97 -43.68
CA ASN A 55 8.40 -3.03 -43.29
C ASN A 55 8.79 -3.23 -41.82
N ASN A 56 9.20 -4.48 -41.57
CA ASN A 56 10.23 -4.88 -40.62
C ASN A 56 11.61 -4.82 -41.32
N ALA A 57 12.68 -4.45 -40.62
CA ALA A 57 14.08 -4.86 -40.85
C ALA A 57 15.01 -4.04 -39.92
N THR A 58 16.06 -4.55 -39.26
CA THR A 58 16.56 -5.89 -38.93
C THR A 58 17.62 -5.66 -37.83
N ALA A 59 17.89 -6.69 -37.04
CA ALA A 59 18.77 -6.73 -35.87
C ALA A 59 20.21 -6.21 -36.06
N THR A 60 20.77 -5.65 -34.99
CA THR A 60 22.13 -5.93 -34.51
C THR A 60 22.13 -5.91 -32.98
N ALA A 61 22.67 -6.96 -32.36
CA ALA A 61 22.82 -7.06 -30.92
C ALA A 61 24.00 -6.21 -30.44
N ASN A 62 23.76 -5.39 -29.42
CA ASN A 62 24.77 -4.90 -28.48
C ASN A 62 24.10 -4.66 -27.11
N PRO A 63 24.77 -4.95 -25.98
CA PRO A 63 24.14 -4.99 -24.67
C PRO A 63 24.19 -3.60 -24.02
N THR A 64 23.09 -2.85 -24.05
CA THR A 64 22.75 -1.75 -23.14
C THR A 64 21.49 -1.07 -23.65
N ALA A 65 20.35 -1.30 -23.01
CA ALA A 65 19.19 -0.43 -23.14
C ALA A 65 18.35 -0.57 -21.87
N GLY A 66 18.55 0.36 -20.94
CA GLY A 66 17.56 0.65 -19.91
C GLY A 66 16.23 0.97 -20.59
N VAL A 67 15.14 0.57 -19.95
CA VAL A 67 13.79 0.97 -20.32
C VAL A 67 13.71 2.50 -20.13
N SER A 68 14.05 3.26 -21.16
CA SER A 68 13.79 4.70 -21.19
C SER A 68 12.31 4.87 -21.53
N ALA A 69 11.46 4.78 -20.51
CA ALA A 69 10.10 5.28 -20.61
C ALA A 69 10.17 6.76 -20.98
N SER A 70 9.56 7.17 -22.10
CA SER A 70 9.37 8.59 -22.38
C SER A 70 8.62 9.21 -21.20
N PRO A 71 9.11 10.30 -20.59
CA PRO A 71 8.44 10.94 -19.47
C PRO A 71 7.01 11.33 -19.89
N LEU A 72 6.01 10.84 -19.15
CA LEU A 72 4.64 11.32 -19.32
C LEU A 72 4.60 12.82 -19.04
N PRO A 73 3.82 13.63 -19.79
CA PRO A 73 3.66 15.04 -19.47
C PRO A 73 3.09 15.15 -18.06
N LEU A 74 3.86 15.73 -17.14
CA LEU A 74 3.47 15.82 -15.73
C LEU A 74 2.42 16.92 -15.57
N SER A 75 1.23 16.57 -15.08
CA SER A 75 0.29 17.58 -14.60
C SER A 75 0.85 18.30 -13.38
N ASN A 76 0.21 19.41 -13.02
CA ASN A 76 0.49 20.09 -11.75
C ASN A 76 0.06 19.25 -10.52
N LYS A 77 -0.69 18.17 -10.71
CA LYS A 77 -1.14 17.29 -9.63
C LYS A 77 -0.08 16.22 -9.33
N LYS A 78 0.09 15.96 -8.03
CA LYS A 78 1.21 15.18 -7.52
C LYS A 78 0.80 13.73 -7.21
N LEU A 79 1.72 12.80 -7.40
CA LEU A 79 1.59 11.44 -6.88
C LEU A 79 2.59 11.28 -5.74
N PHE A 80 2.07 10.85 -4.62
CA PHE A 80 2.81 10.53 -3.41
C PHE A 80 2.87 9.01 -3.28
N GLY A 81 3.99 8.47 -2.83
CA GLY A 81 4.14 7.03 -2.60
C GLY A 81 4.71 6.76 -1.22
N TYR A 82 4.02 5.92 -0.43
CA TYR A 82 4.61 5.37 0.79
C TYR A 82 5.60 4.27 0.43
N TRP A 83 6.78 4.30 1.05
CA TRP A 83 7.83 3.29 0.89
C TRP A 83 8.42 2.96 2.25
N GLY A 84 8.65 1.68 2.50
CA GLY A 84 9.32 1.20 3.71
C GLY A 84 8.58 0.02 4.34
N GLN A 85 7.25 -0.07 4.24
CA GLN A 85 6.48 -1.11 4.92
C GLN A 85 6.27 -2.40 4.10
N SER A 86 6.59 -2.39 2.81
CA SER A 86 6.46 -3.55 1.93
C SER A 86 5.06 -4.18 1.98
N ALA A 87 4.00 -3.38 1.79
CA ALA A 87 2.61 -3.85 1.82
C ALA A 87 2.33 -5.06 0.91
N ILE A 88 3.06 -5.23 -0.21
CA ILE A 88 2.97 -6.43 -1.06
C ILE A 88 3.35 -7.74 -0.32
N GLY A 89 4.25 -7.63 0.66
CA GLY A 89 4.83 -8.73 1.43
C GLY A 89 4.27 -8.87 2.85
N ASN A 90 3.18 -8.18 3.19
CA ASN A 90 2.57 -8.20 4.52
C ASN A 90 1.87 -9.53 4.89
N GLY A 91 1.88 -10.52 3.99
CA GLY A 91 1.24 -11.82 4.16
C GLY A 91 -0.29 -11.81 4.03
N VAL A 92 -0.91 -10.64 3.83
CA VAL A 92 -2.37 -10.51 3.71
C VAL A 92 -2.78 -10.81 2.27
N GLY A 93 -3.55 -11.87 2.10
CA GLY A 93 -4.21 -12.20 0.83
C GLY A 93 -5.71 -12.04 0.92
N LEU A 94 -6.42 -12.32 -0.18
CA LEU A 94 -7.88 -12.25 -0.24
C LEU A 94 -8.57 -13.19 0.76
N ASN A 95 -7.88 -14.24 1.19
CA ASN A 95 -8.38 -15.22 2.17
C ASN A 95 -7.87 -14.94 3.60
N GLY A 96 -7.28 -13.77 3.85
CA GLY A 96 -6.77 -13.35 5.14
C GLY A 96 -5.25 -13.44 5.31
N THR A 97 -4.78 -13.31 6.55
CA THR A 97 -3.34 -13.32 6.89
C THR A 97 -2.69 -14.67 6.61
N GLY A 98 -1.46 -14.64 6.09
CA GLY A 98 -0.69 -15.83 5.71
C GLY A 98 -1.06 -16.42 4.36
N THR A 99 -2.01 -15.82 3.63
CA THR A 99 -2.51 -16.38 2.36
C THR A 99 -1.86 -15.78 1.11
N ARG A 100 -1.10 -14.68 1.27
CA ARG A 100 -0.28 -14.09 0.21
C ARG A 100 1.20 -14.37 0.46
N LEU A 101 1.77 -15.31 -0.29
CA LEU A 101 3.19 -15.63 -0.21
C LEU A 101 3.93 -14.98 -1.38
N ILE A 102 4.65 -13.90 -1.12
CA ILE A 102 5.50 -13.22 -2.10
C ILE A 102 6.96 -13.53 -1.78
N PRO A 103 7.74 -14.10 -2.71
CA PRO A 103 9.18 -14.30 -2.53
C PRO A 103 9.88 -12.99 -2.17
N ASN A 104 10.89 -13.02 -1.30
CA ASN A 104 11.62 -11.81 -0.89
C ASN A 104 12.16 -11.01 -2.08
N SER A 105 12.52 -11.68 -3.18
CA SER A 105 12.97 -11.02 -4.42
C SER A 105 11.90 -10.13 -5.06
N ASP A 106 10.62 -10.39 -4.80
CA ASP A 106 9.47 -9.70 -5.39
C ASP A 106 8.72 -8.79 -4.42
N GLN A 107 9.21 -8.68 -3.18
CA GLN A 107 8.75 -7.71 -2.20
C GLN A 107 9.25 -6.30 -2.55
N GLN A 108 9.19 -5.37 -1.59
CA GLN A 108 9.65 -3.99 -1.74
C GLN A 108 11.05 -3.90 -2.36
N LYS A 109 11.18 -3.04 -3.37
CA LYS A 109 12.45 -2.72 -4.04
C LYS A 109 13.17 -1.57 -3.33
N PRO A 110 14.46 -1.31 -3.63
CA PRO A 110 15.14 -0.10 -3.17
C PRO A 110 14.36 1.16 -3.54
N LEU A 111 14.49 2.22 -2.74
CA LEU A 111 13.73 3.47 -2.94
C LEU A 111 14.03 4.07 -4.33
N ALA A 112 15.28 4.00 -4.78
CA ALA A 112 15.70 4.50 -6.09
C ALA A 112 14.93 3.86 -7.26
N TYR A 113 14.54 2.58 -7.14
CA TYR A 113 13.75 1.89 -8.16
C TYR A 113 12.43 2.63 -8.44
N TYR A 114 11.71 3.01 -7.39
CA TYR A 114 10.43 3.69 -7.53
C TYR A 114 10.60 5.12 -8.05
N CYS A 115 11.68 5.80 -7.64
CA CYS A 115 12.04 7.13 -8.15
C CYS A 115 12.39 7.11 -9.65
N ASP A 116 13.04 6.04 -10.13
CA ASP A 116 13.39 5.87 -11.54
C ASP A 116 12.16 5.61 -12.44
N LEU A 117 11.02 5.21 -11.89
CA LEU A 117 9.79 5.07 -12.65
C LEU A 117 9.26 6.41 -13.19
N GLY A 118 9.64 7.54 -12.57
CA GLY A 118 9.21 8.87 -13.00
C GLY A 118 7.74 9.20 -12.72
N TYR A 119 7.07 8.44 -11.85
CA TYR A 119 5.64 8.64 -11.56
C TYR A 119 5.40 9.57 -10.36
N TYR A 120 6.30 9.59 -9.39
CA TYR A 120 6.11 10.23 -8.09
C TYR A 120 6.74 11.62 -8.05
N GLN A 121 6.13 12.52 -7.27
CA GLN A 121 6.73 13.82 -6.92
C GLN A 121 7.15 13.87 -5.46
N THR A 122 6.59 13.00 -4.63
CA THR A 122 6.96 12.85 -3.22
C THR A 122 7.00 11.37 -2.85
N MET A 123 8.00 10.97 -2.07
CA MET A 123 8.10 9.66 -1.44
C MET A 123 8.08 9.82 0.07
N ASN A 124 7.17 9.12 0.73
CA ASN A 124 7.03 9.11 2.19
C ASN A 124 7.75 7.86 2.72
N ILE A 125 8.80 8.05 3.52
CA ILE A 125 9.53 6.96 4.18
C ILE A 125 8.75 6.54 5.42
N ALA A 126 8.25 5.32 5.41
CA ALA A 126 7.35 4.75 6.41
C ALA A 126 8.02 3.56 7.13
N PHE A 127 8.27 3.59 8.44
CA PHE A 127 7.88 4.65 9.39
C PHE A 127 8.95 4.88 10.47
N LEU A 128 9.01 6.12 10.98
CA LEU A 128 9.49 6.34 12.34
C LEU A 128 8.40 5.89 13.30
N TYR A 129 8.49 4.64 13.75
CA TYR A 129 7.42 3.91 14.42
C TYR A 129 7.47 4.00 15.95
N ALA A 130 8.65 4.29 16.52
CA ALA A 130 8.89 4.37 17.95
C ALA A 130 9.46 5.74 18.30
N PHE A 131 8.91 6.42 19.30
CA PHE A 131 9.40 7.72 19.82
C PHE A 131 8.61 8.20 21.04
N GLY A 132 9.16 9.19 21.75
CA GLY A 132 8.50 9.93 22.82
C GLY A 132 8.55 9.22 24.17
N GLY A 133 7.54 9.44 25.03
CA GLY A 133 7.52 8.82 26.36
C GLY A 133 8.49 9.47 27.37
N GLY A 134 8.91 10.71 27.12
CA GLY A 134 9.70 11.50 28.06
C GLY A 134 11.22 11.40 27.92
N ASP A 135 11.73 10.68 26.92
CA ASP A 135 13.15 10.60 26.60
C ASP A 135 13.43 10.86 25.10
N SER A 136 14.66 10.61 24.65
CA SER A 136 15.10 10.90 23.27
C SER A 136 15.23 9.66 22.39
N HIS A 137 14.68 8.51 22.81
CA HIS A 137 14.70 7.31 22.00
C HIS A 137 13.88 7.50 20.72
N TRP A 138 14.23 6.77 19.67
CA TRP A 138 13.42 6.66 18.47
C TRP A 138 13.78 5.43 17.64
N GLY A 139 12.86 4.97 16.81
CA GLY A 139 13.03 3.80 15.95
C GLY A 139 12.42 3.98 14.58
N LEU A 140 13.17 3.56 13.56
CA LEU A 140 12.72 3.43 12.18
C LEU A 140 12.50 1.96 11.86
N ASP A 141 11.36 1.61 11.26
CA ASP A 141 11.09 0.27 10.73
C ASP A 141 10.87 0.38 9.21
N LEU A 142 11.70 -0.31 8.43
CA LEU A 142 11.60 -0.40 6.98
C LEU A 142 11.33 -1.85 6.52
N SER A 143 10.57 -2.59 7.33
CA SER A 143 10.05 -3.93 7.03
C SER A 143 11.16 -4.90 6.62
N SER A 144 11.20 -5.33 5.36
CA SER A 144 12.19 -6.26 4.84
C SER A 144 13.64 -5.74 4.87
N LEU A 145 13.85 -4.44 5.08
CA LEU A 145 15.18 -3.85 5.31
C LEU A 145 15.60 -3.86 6.79
N GLY A 146 14.66 -4.07 7.71
CA GLY A 146 14.89 -4.10 9.14
C GLY A 146 14.65 -2.76 9.85
N ARG A 147 15.06 -2.74 11.12
CA ARG A 147 14.89 -1.65 12.07
C ARG A 147 16.20 -0.96 12.39
N TYR A 148 16.12 0.35 12.60
CA TYR A 148 17.18 1.19 13.13
C TYR A 148 16.65 1.88 14.39
N GLU A 149 17.18 1.49 15.54
CA GLU A 149 16.71 1.95 16.84
C GLU A 149 17.82 2.69 17.58
N VAL A 150 17.43 3.77 18.23
CA VAL A 150 18.30 4.59 19.06
C VAL A 150 17.67 4.65 20.44
N ASP A 151 18.40 4.18 21.45
CA ASP A 151 17.92 4.22 22.83
C ASP A 151 18.04 5.63 23.44
N ALA A 152 17.56 5.79 24.68
CA ALA A 152 17.61 7.06 25.40
C ALA A 152 19.03 7.60 25.65
N ASN A 153 20.06 6.74 25.56
CA ASN A 153 21.46 7.10 25.72
C ASN A 153 22.17 7.35 24.37
N GLY A 154 21.45 7.24 23.25
CA GLY A 154 21.99 7.41 21.90
C GLY A 154 22.67 6.17 21.31
N VAL A 155 22.53 4.99 21.95
CA VAL A 155 23.08 3.73 21.44
C VAL A 155 22.25 3.24 20.27
N VAL A 156 22.92 2.92 19.17
CA VAL A 156 22.28 2.46 17.93
C VAL A 156 22.23 0.93 17.89
N THR A 157 21.07 0.38 17.57
CA THR A 157 20.87 -1.04 17.24
C THR A 157 20.21 -1.16 15.88
N THR A 158 20.71 -2.07 15.04
CA THR A 158 20.12 -2.41 13.74
C THR A 158 19.80 -3.88 13.68
N SER A 159 18.54 -4.23 13.39
CA SER A 159 18.10 -5.63 13.36
C SER A 159 17.04 -5.92 12.30
N TRP A 160 16.95 -7.16 11.85
CA TRP A 160 15.82 -7.69 11.07
C TRP A 160 15.34 -8.95 11.77
N GLU A 161 14.05 -9.00 12.16
CA GLU A 161 13.50 -10.11 12.95
C GLU A 161 14.35 -10.49 14.19
N GLN A 162 14.83 -9.48 14.94
CA GLN A 162 15.72 -9.64 16.10
C GLN A 162 17.14 -10.14 15.79
N ILE A 163 17.50 -10.28 14.51
CA ILE A 163 18.84 -10.65 14.07
C ILE A 163 19.62 -9.36 13.75
N PRO A 164 20.80 -9.12 14.36
CA PRO A 164 21.61 -7.95 14.04
C PRO A 164 21.99 -7.89 12.56
N ILE A 165 21.86 -6.71 11.96
CA ILE A 165 22.22 -6.43 10.55
C ILE A 165 23.20 -5.26 10.47
N SER A 166 23.93 -5.13 9.35
CA SER A 166 24.82 -3.98 9.14
C SER A 166 24.03 -2.67 9.01
N PRO A 167 24.45 -1.58 9.67
CA PRO A 167 23.91 -0.24 9.44
C PRO A 167 24.02 0.24 7.98
N ASP A 168 24.90 -0.35 7.17
CA ASP A 168 25.08 -0.01 5.76
C ASP A 168 23.80 -0.12 4.93
N VAL A 169 22.85 -0.96 5.35
CA VAL A 169 21.54 -1.07 4.70
C VAL A 169 20.81 0.27 4.72
N PHE A 170 20.86 1.01 5.83
CA PHE A 170 20.24 2.34 5.96
C PHE A 170 21.05 3.43 5.27
N LEU A 171 22.38 3.31 5.24
CA LEU A 171 23.23 4.24 4.48
C LEU A 171 22.90 4.20 2.98
N LYS A 172 22.62 3.02 2.44
CA LYS A 172 22.15 2.87 1.04
C LYS A 172 20.81 3.55 0.80
N VAL A 173 19.89 3.54 1.78
CA VAL A 173 18.66 4.34 1.71
C VAL A 173 18.98 5.83 1.63
N GLY A 174 20.01 6.30 2.34
CA GLY A 174 20.53 7.67 2.20
C GLY A 174 21.01 8.02 0.79
N ASP A 175 21.67 7.10 0.11
CA ASP A 175 22.07 7.30 -1.29
C ASP A 175 20.86 7.30 -2.23
N ASP A 176 19.88 6.42 -2.01
CA ASP A 176 18.63 6.42 -2.76
C ASP A 176 17.83 7.71 -2.55
N ILE A 177 17.80 8.27 -1.33
CA ILE A 177 17.17 9.57 -1.05
C ILE A 177 17.80 10.66 -1.91
N LYS A 178 19.14 10.76 -1.91
CA LYS A 178 19.88 11.74 -2.72
C LYS A 178 19.62 11.55 -4.21
N HIS A 179 19.48 10.30 -4.67
CA HIS A 179 19.12 9.97 -6.04
C HIS A 179 17.71 10.46 -6.41
N CYS A 180 16.71 10.21 -5.55
CA CYS A 180 15.35 10.72 -5.74
C CYS A 180 15.32 12.25 -5.79
N GLN A 181 16.02 12.91 -4.87
CA GLN A 181 16.11 14.37 -4.81
C GLN A 181 16.79 14.99 -6.03
N ALA A 182 17.81 14.32 -6.59
CA ALA A 182 18.45 14.74 -7.84
C ALA A 182 17.49 14.70 -9.05
N LYS A 183 16.39 13.93 -8.95
CA LYS A 183 15.29 13.91 -9.92
C LYS A 183 14.17 14.91 -9.60
N GLY A 184 14.33 15.73 -8.56
CA GLY A 184 13.31 16.67 -8.10
C GLY A 184 12.18 16.03 -7.30
N ILE A 185 12.32 14.76 -6.88
CA ILE A 185 11.36 14.07 -6.02
C ILE A 185 11.64 14.46 -4.57
N LYS A 186 10.60 14.88 -3.85
CA LYS A 186 10.68 15.20 -2.43
C LYS A 186 10.66 13.93 -1.60
N VAL A 187 11.48 13.86 -0.56
CA VAL A 187 11.49 12.71 0.34
C VAL A 187 11.18 13.16 1.76
N VAL A 188 10.08 12.64 2.31
CA VAL A 188 9.49 13.05 3.59
C VAL A 188 9.51 11.88 4.55
N LEU A 189 9.87 12.10 5.82
CA LEU A 189 9.75 11.07 6.86
C LEU A 189 8.33 11.02 7.39
N SER A 190 7.74 9.84 7.42
CA SER A 190 6.42 9.62 8.02
C SER A 190 6.55 9.10 9.45
N LEU A 191 5.97 9.85 10.40
CA LEU A 191 5.99 9.54 11.83
C LEU A 191 4.70 8.85 12.24
N GLY A 192 4.83 7.83 13.06
CA GLY A 192 3.71 7.10 13.65
C GLY A 192 3.56 5.77 12.96
N GLY A 193 2.59 5.66 12.06
CA GLY A 193 2.07 4.39 11.58
C GLY A 193 0.94 3.91 12.49
N ASP A 194 0.67 2.60 12.44
CA ASP A 194 -0.55 2.05 13.04
C ASP A 194 -0.70 2.34 14.56
N MET A 195 -1.94 2.21 15.05
CA MET A 195 -2.26 2.47 16.46
C MET A 195 -1.51 1.60 17.49
N HIS A 196 -0.87 0.51 17.06
CA HIS A 196 -0.14 -0.41 17.93
C HIS A 196 1.36 -0.12 17.98
N SER A 197 1.85 0.77 17.11
CA SER A 197 3.25 1.18 17.09
C SER A 197 3.63 1.88 18.41
N PRO A 198 4.86 1.68 18.94
CA PRO A 198 5.25 2.09 20.29
C PRO A 198 5.70 3.57 20.34
N TYR A 199 4.91 4.46 19.75
CA TYR A 199 5.08 5.90 19.92
C TYR A 199 4.15 6.47 20.98
N GLN A 200 4.55 7.56 21.61
CA GLN A 200 3.72 8.31 22.54
C GLN A 200 4.04 9.81 22.49
N PHE A 201 3.04 10.64 22.78
CA PHE A 201 3.26 12.04 23.11
C PHE A 201 2.83 12.28 24.56
N ILE A 202 3.80 12.57 25.43
CA ILE A 202 3.57 13.12 26.77
C ILE A 202 4.11 14.57 26.85
N ALA A 203 3.80 15.25 27.95
CA ALA A 203 4.21 16.64 28.15
C ALA A 203 5.72 16.87 27.89
N GLY A 204 6.02 17.74 26.93
CA GLY A 204 7.39 18.10 26.53
C GLY A 204 8.02 17.22 25.43
N ASP A 205 7.33 16.18 24.97
CA ASP A 205 7.83 15.34 23.86
C ASP A 205 7.88 16.10 22.54
N GLY A 206 6.94 17.01 22.27
CA GLY A 206 6.85 17.70 20.99
C GLY A 206 8.12 18.48 20.64
N ALA A 207 8.59 19.32 21.57
CA ALA A 207 9.83 20.08 21.36
C ALA A 207 11.06 19.17 21.34
N ARG A 208 11.09 18.15 22.19
CA ARG A 208 12.21 17.20 22.28
C ARG A 208 12.37 16.40 21.00
N LEU A 209 11.29 15.78 20.52
CA LEU A 209 11.27 14.99 19.30
C LEU A 209 11.62 15.84 18.09
N ALA A 210 11.13 17.07 17.99
CA ALA A 210 11.48 17.98 16.91
C ALA A 210 13.00 18.23 16.82
N ASN A 211 13.66 18.44 17.97
CA ASN A 211 15.12 18.62 18.02
C ASN A 211 15.87 17.33 17.66
N VAL A 212 15.41 16.18 18.14
CA VAL A 212 16.00 14.86 17.81
C VAL A 212 15.96 14.62 16.30
N LEU A 213 14.78 14.77 15.69
CA LEU A 213 14.59 14.49 14.26
C LEU A 213 15.26 15.53 13.37
N TYR A 214 15.29 16.80 13.79
CA TYR A 214 16.05 17.82 13.09
C TYR A 214 17.53 17.46 12.98
N ASN A 215 18.12 16.94 14.06
CA ASN A 215 19.54 16.55 14.09
C ASN A 215 19.82 15.21 13.39
N ALA A 216 18.88 14.27 13.40
CA ALA A 216 19.06 12.94 12.83
C ALA A 216 18.74 12.87 11.32
N PHE A 217 17.74 13.62 10.84
CA PHE A 217 17.19 13.46 9.49
C PHE A 217 17.21 14.73 8.64
N LEU A 218 17.29 15.91 9.25
CA LEU A 218 17.24 17.21 8.56
C LEU A 218 18.61 17.89 8.59
N ASP A 219 18.61 19.23 8.53
CA ASP A 219 19.79 20.10 8.44
C ASP A 219 20.64 20.14 9.73
N GLY A 220 20.15 19.58 10.83
CA GLY A 220 20.88 19.52 12.08
C GLY A 220 22.05 18.53 12.03
N LYS A 221 22.75 18.39 13.16
CA LYS A 221 23.94 17.54 13.27
C LYS A 221 23.79 16.56 14.42
N SER A 222 24.09 15.29 14.13
CA SER A 222 24.11 14.20 15.10
C SER A 222 25.21 13.22 14.72
N ALA A 223 25.78 12.52 15.72
CA ALA A 223 26.61 11.35 15.47
C ALA A 223 25.78 10.18 14.90
N THR A 224 24.48 10.18 15.19
CA THR A 224 23.53 9.15 14.80
C THR A 224 22.64 9.66 13.67
N ARG A 225 22.98 9.28 12.44
CA ARG A 225 22.24 9.60 11.21
C ARG A 225 22.06 8.35 10.35
N PRO A 226 20.86 7.75 10.31
CA PRO A 226 20.66 6.45 9.66
C PRO A 226 20.87 6.53 8.14
N PHE A 227 20.59 7.68 7.54
CA PHE A 227 20.72 7.93 6.10
C PHE A 227 22.03 8.67 5.75
N GLY A 228 23.02 8.63 6.64
CA GLY A 228 24.30 9.29 6.45
C GLY A 228 24.15 10.80 6.21
N THR A 229 24.64 11.27 5.07
CA THR A 229 24.62 12.70 4.70
C THR A 229 23.34 13.15 4.01
N ALA A 230 22.37 12.26 3.79
CA ALA A 230 21.09 12.66 3.23
C ALA A 230 20.34 13.58 4.21
N VAL A 231 19.64 14.57 3.65
CA VAL A 231 18.79 15.53 4.36
C VAL A 231 17.40 15.41 3.75
N LEU A 232 16.40 15.08 4.57
CA LEU A 232 15.03 14.93 4.10
C LEU A 232 14.39 16.29 3.80
N ASP A 233 13.43 16.31 2.86
CA ASP A 233 12.70 17.52 2.49
C ASP A 233 11.61 17.88 3.50
N GLY A 234 11.16 16.91 4.32
CA GLY A 234 10.04 17.12 5.21
C GLY A 234 9.79 16.03 6.23
N ILE A 235 8.79 16.30 7.08
CA ILE A 235 8.24 15.39 8.08
C ILE A 235 6.71 15.43 7.99
N GLU A 236 6.06 14.27 8.06
CA GLU A 236 4.60 14.19 8.17
C GLU A 236 4.15 13.45 9.43
N LEU A 237 3.00 13.87 9.95
CA LEU A 237 2.32 13.22 11.08
C LEU A 237 1.28 12.23 10.58
N ASP A 238 1.64 10.94 10.58
CA ASP A 238 0.74 9.80 10.38
C ASP A 238 0.42 9.14 11.73
N VAL A 239 -0.18 9.94 12.59
CA VAL A 239 -0.52 9.58 13.97
C VAL A 239 -1.91 8.97 13.97
N GLU A 240 -2.01 7.68 14.30
CA GLU A 240 -3.25 6.90 14.25
C GLU A 240 -3.84 6.55 15.63
N LYS A 241 -3.29 7.13 16.69
CA LYS A 241 -3.84 7.05 18.06
C LYS A 241 -3.75 8.39 18.77
N THR A 242 -4.51 8.53 19.84
CA THR A 242 -4.67 9.81 20.55
C THR A 242 -4.74 9.62 22.06
N ASP A 243 -4.27 10.63 22.79
CA ASP A 243 -4.41 10.80 24.23
C ASP A 243 -4.52 12.31 24.53
N SER A 244 -4.88 12.66 25.75
CA SER A 244 -5.00 14.01 26.30
C SER A 244 -3.87 14.98 25.93
N ALA A 245 -2.61 14.52 25.89
CA ALA A 245 -1.46 15.36 25.55
C ALA A 245 -1.17 15.46 24.04
N TYR A 246 -1.67 14.55 23.21
CA TYR A 246 -1.20 14.37 21.84
C TYR A 246 -1.38 15.60 20.96
N THR A 247 -2.55 16.24 21.02
CA THR A 247 -2.83 17.41 20.19
C THR A 247 -1.85 18.55 20.50
N GLN A 248 -1.63 18.84 21.78
CA GLN A 248 -0.75 19.93 22.20
C GLN A 248 0.71 19.66 21.81
N GLU A 249 1.19 18.45 22.01
CA GLU A 249 2.57 18.08 21.71
C GLU A 249 2.83 18.00 20.19
N GLN A 250 1.87 17.53 19.39
CA GLN A 250 1.96 17.58 17.93
C GLN A 250 2.03 19.04 17.42
N ILE A 251 1.25 19.96 18.00
CA ILE A 251 1.32 21.39 17.65
C ILE A 251 2.71 21.95 17.97
N ILE A 252 3.23 21.68 19.18
CA ILE A 252 4.57 22.12 19.60
C ILE A 252 5.64 21.53 18.69
N PHE A 253 5.51 20.26 18.31
CA PHE A 253 6.41 19.59 17.39
C PHE A 253 6.49 20.30 16.03
N LEU A 254 5.35 20.57 15.39
CA LEU A 254 5.30 21.27 14.10
C LEU A 254 5.86 22.69 14.19
N GLN A 255 5.50 23.43 15.25
CA GLN A 255 6.00 24.78 15.49
C GLN A 255 7.52 24.78 15.66
N THR A 256 8.05 23.85 16.45
CA THR A 256 9.49 23.73 16.71
C THR A 256 10.24 23.38 15.42
N LEU A 257 9.71 22.46 14.60
CA LEU A 257 10.31 22.13 13.30
C LEU A 257 10.33 23.34 12.35
N LYS A 258 9.25 24.12 12.23
CA LYS A 258 9.26 25.34 11.39
C LYS A 258 10.22 26.41 11.92
N GLN A 259 10.43 26.49 13.24
CA GLN A 259 11.45 27.38 13.81
C GLN A 259 12.88 26.94 13.45
N LEU A 260 13.16 25.63 13.53
CA LEU A 260 14.48 25.06 13.23
C LEU A 260 14.80 25.04 11.73
N SER A 261 13.81 24.73 10.89
CA SER A 261 13.93 24.68 9.43
C SER A 261 12.72 25.34 8.77
N PRO A 262 12.75 26.66 8.52
CA PRO A 262 11.58 27.41 8.01
C PRO A 262 11.03 26.93 6.67
N LYS A 263 11.84 26.24 5.86
CA LYS A 263 11.46 25.74 4.53
C LYS A 263 11.11 24.25 4.50
N ILE A 264 11.12 23.58 5.65
CA ILE A 264 10.75 22.17 5.75
C ILE A 264 9.31 21.96 5.27
N ILE A 265 9.06 20.85 4.56
CA ILE A 265 7.70 20.42 4.25
C ILE A 265 7.10 19.76 5.50
N LEU A 266 5.93 20.24 5.94
CA LEU A 266 5.13 19.58 6.99
C LEU A 266 3.77 19.15 6.46
N SER A 267 3.33 17.96 6.83
CA SER A 267 1.98 17.48 6.50
C SER A 267 1.39 16.63 7.61
N ALA A 268 0.09 16.38 7.52
CA ALA A 268 -0.64 15.48 8.39
C ALA A 268 -1.45 14.47 7.57
N VAL A 269 -1.66 13.29 8.13
CA VAL A 269 -2.29 12.15 7.46
C VAL A 269 -3.51 11.66 8.26
N PRO A 270 -4.64 12.40 8.26
CA PRO A 270 -5.86 11.97 8.93
C PRO A 270 -6.52 10.80 8.20
N GLN A 271 -7.30 10.00 8.93
CA GLN A 271 -8.23 9.06 8.30
C GLN A 271 -9.47 9.81 7.78
N CYS A 272 -10.18 9.28 6.78
CA CYS A 272 -11.36 9.97 6.25
C CYS A 272 -12.52 10.10 7.26
N TYR A 273 -12.52 9.29 8.32
CA TYR A 273 -13.62 9.19 9.26
C TYR A 273 -13.72 10.45 10.12
N LEU A 274 -14.88 11.09 10.08
CA LEU A 274 -15.18 12.28 10.88
C LEU A 274 -15.97 11.84 12.11
N ASN A 275 -15.36 11.95 13.28
CA ASN A 275 -16.01 11.59 14.53
C ASN A 275 -17.26 12.47 14.73
N GLY A 276 -18.45 11.87 14.84
CA GLY A 276 -19.72 12.61 14.88
C GLY A 276 -19.83 13.69 15.96
N GLY A 277 -19.06 13.59 17.05
CA GLY A 277 -19.00 14.63 18.08
C GLY A 277 -18.01 15.77 17.78
N LEU A 278 -16.97 15.52 16.99
CA LEU A 278 -15.90 16.48 16.69
C LEU A 278 -15.99 17.06 15.28
N GLY A 279 -16.64 16.35 14.35
CA GLY A 279 -16.69 16.70 12.93
C GLY A 279 -15.33 16.58 12.21
N MET A 280 -14.37 15.87 12.79
CA MET A 280 -13.00 15.71 12.26
C MET A 280 -12.41 14.35 12.66
N ASP A 281 -11.29 13.98 12.03
CA ASP A 281 -10.42 12.89 12.50
C ASP A 281 -9.95 13.18 13.94
N ILE A 282 -9.93 12.16 14.80
CA ILE A 282 -9.65 12.36 16.24
C ILE A 282 -8.15 12.51 16.55
N ASN A 283 -7.27 12.02 15.67
CA ASN A 283 -5.84 11.91 15.96
C ASN A 283 -5.06 13.15 15.52
N THR A 284 -5.34 13.63 14.30
CA THR A 284 -4.65 14.78 13.69
C THR A 284 -5.60 15.91 13.30
N GLY A 285 -6.92 15.68 13.24
CA GLY A 285 -7.92 16.71 12.94
C GLY A 285 -7.83 17.97 13.82
N PRO A 286 -7.71 17.85 15.17
CA PRO A 286 -7.50 19.00 16.04
C PRO A 286 -6.23 19.79 15.73
N VAL A 287 -5.15 19.10 15.35
CA VAL A 287 -3.87 19.73 14.97
C VAL A 287 -4.01 20.49 13.65
N ILE A 288 -4.61 19.87 12.64
CA ILE A 288 -4.90 20.50 11.33
C ILE A 288 -5.72 21.78 11.51
N LYS A 289 -6.71 21.76 12.40
CA LYS A 289 -7.55 22.93 12.69
C LYS A 289 -6.80 24.02 13.46
N ALA A 290 -5.88 23.64 14.36
CA ALA A 290 -5.18 24.57 15.23
C ALA A 290 -4.05 25.32 14.52
N VAL A 291 -3.34 24.65 13.60
CA VAL A 291 -2.17 25.20 12.91
C VAL A 291 -2.17 24.90 11.39
N PRO A 292 -3.28 25.19 10.68
CA PRO A 292 -3.39 24.88 9.25
C PRO A 292 -2.30 25.55 8.40
N GLU A 293 -1.81 26.72 8.82
CA GLU A 293 -0.78 27.49 8.13
C GLU A 293 0.62 26.86 8.20
N LEU A 294 0.85 25.92 9.11
CA LEU A 294 2.14 25.20 9.19
C LEU A 294 2.21 24.04 8.20
N LEU A 295 1.06 23.58 7.69
CA LEU A 295 0.96 22.40 6.83
C LEU A 295 1.05 22.80 5.35
N ASP A 296 1.94 22.14 4.62
CA ASP A 296 2.11 22.29 3.17
C ASP A 296 1.02 21.53 2.40
N TYR A 297 0.54 20.41 2.95
CA TYR A 297 -0.59 19.62 2.44
C TYR A 297 -1.12 18.66 3.51
N VAL A 298 -2.31 18.09 3.26
CA VAL A 298 -2.92 17.03 4.09
C VAL A 298 -3.25 15.83 3.20
N ILE A 299 -2.86 14.62 3.63
CA ILE A 299 -3.17 13.36 2.95
C ILE A 299 -4.30 12.66 3.69
N ILE A 300 -5.50 12.59 3.11
CA ILE A 300 -6.64 11.93 3.75
C ILE A 300 -6.63 10.45 3.37
N GLN A 301 -6.54 9.55 4.35
CA GLN A 301 -6.62 8.12 4.11
C GLN A 301 -8.06 7.70 3.77
N TYR A 302 -8.34 7.44 2.49
CA TYR A 302 -9.61 6.93 1.98
C TYR A 302 -9.63 5.41 1.86
N TYR A 303 -9.02 4.75 2.83
CA TYR A 303 -9.02 3.31 2.98
C TYR A 303 -9.17 2.95 4.46
N ASN A 304 -9.42 1.68 4.71
CA ASN A 304 -9.79 1.11 6.00
C ASN A 304 -11.07 1.67 6.68
N ASN A 305 -11.75 2.64 6.06
CA ASN A 305 -12.93 3.31 6.61
C ASN A 305 -14.10 3.32 5.60
N PRO A 306 -14.83 2.20 5.45
CA PRO A 306 -15.94 2.09 4.50
C PRO A 306 -17.02 3.16 4.65
N SER A 307 -17.22 3.76 5.81
CA SER A 307 -18.22 4.81 6.01
C SER A 307 -17.90 6.13 5.30
N CYS A 308 -16.66 6.32 4.86
CA CYS A 308 -16.19 7.53 4.20
C CYS A 308 -15.28 7.29 2.99
N SER A 309 -15.05 6.04 2.59
CA SER A 309 -14.28 5.68 1.38
C SER A 309 -15.21 5.26 0.25
N TYR A 310 -14.88 5.61 -1.00
CA TYR A 310 -15.67 5.18 -2.16
C TYR A 310 -15.82 3.64 -2.23
N PRO A 311 -17.01 3.11 -2.58
CA PRO A 311 -18.21 3.80 -3.08
C PRO A 311 -19.14 4.37 -2.00
N PHE A 312 -18.77 4.32 -0.72
CA PHE A 312 -19.66 4.59 0.39
C PHE A 312 -19.26 5.86 1.14
N GLY A 313 -20.11 6.89 1.07
CA GLY A 313 -19.94 8.09 1.90
C GLY A 313 -18.66 8.89 1.64
N PHE A 314 -18.03 8.74 0.46
CA PHE A 314 -16.84 9.50 0.07
C PHE A 314 -17.03 10.99 0.35
N ASN A 315 -16.21 11.53 1.26
CA ASN A 315 -16.51 12.79 1.94
C ASN A 315 -15.51 13.93 1.64
N PHE A 316 -14.93 13.96 0.43
CA PHE A 316 -13.95 14.98 0.03
C PHE A 316 -14.43 16.42 0.27
N ASN A 317 -15.71 16.70 -0.03
CA ASN A 317 -16.30 18.02 0.21
C ASN A 317 -16.38 18.41 1.69
N ARG A 318 -16.46 17.45 2.62
CA ARG A 318 -16.40 17.75 4.06
C ARG A 318 -14.98 18.12 4.47
N TRP A 319 -13.98 17.41 3.97
CA TRP A 319 -12.58 17.71 4.24
C TRP A 319 -12.13 19.06 3.70
N LYS A 320 -12.59 19.44 2.50
CA LYS A 320 -12.38 20.79 1.95
C LYS A 320 -12.87 21.90 2.88
N ALA A 321 -13.98 21.67 3.58
CA ALA A 321 -14.52 22.65 4.52
C ALA A 321 -13.71 22.71 5.83
N LEU A 322 -12.98 21.65 6.18
CA LEU A 322 -12.18 21.55 7.41
C LEU A 322 -10.77 22.14 7.24
N TYR A 323 -10.18 22.01 6.05
CA TYR A 323 -8.85 22.50 5.74
C TYR A 323 -8.87 23.23 4.41
N SER A 324 -8.41 24.48 4.39
CA SER A 324 -8.41 25.35 3.21
C SER A 324 -7.20 25.16 2.28
N GLY A 325 -6.18 24.41 2.73
CA GLY A 325 -4.96 24.16 1.95
C GLY A 325 -5.06 22.98 0.98
N PRO A 326 -3.92 22.53 0.44
CA PRO A 326 -3.85 21.45 -0.54
C PRO A 326 -4.22 20.08 0.06
N LEU A 327 -5.16 19.38 -0.57
CA LEU A 327 -5.66 18.07 -0.17
C LEU A 327 -5.20 16.96 -1.12
N VAL A 328 -4.68 15.89 -0.54
CA VAL A 328 -4.23 14.69 -1.25
C VAL A 328 -5.16 13.53 -0.90
N VAL A 329 -5.62 12.80 -1.91
CA VAL A 329 -6.49 11.63 -1.74
C VAL A 329 -5.61 10.39 -1.56
N GLY A 330 -5.56 9.83 -0.34
CA GLY A 330 -4.79 8.63 -0.02
C GLY A 330 -5.56 7.35 -0.33
N LEU A 331 -4.99 6.48 -1.15
CA LEU A 331 -5.59 5.24 -1.64
C LEU A 331 -4.73 4.03 -1.28
N ALA A 332 -5.37 2.87 -1.14
CA ALA A 332 -4.68 1.59 -1.07
C ALA A 332 -4.04 1.27 -2.43
N GLY A 333 -2.84 0.66 -2.41
CA GLY A 333 -2.09 0.31 -3.62
C GLY A 333 -2.54 -0.96 -4.31
N ASP A 334 -3.17 -1.86 -3.56
CA ASP A 334 -3.75 -3.12 -4.01
C ASP A 334 -4.94 -3.48 -3.10
N VAL A 335 -5.79 -4.41 -3.56
CA VAL A 335 -6.95 -4.91 -2.80
C VAL A 335 -6.60 -5.47 -1.42
N THR A 336 -5.37 -5.90 -1.22
CA THR A 336 -4.88 -6.46 0.07
C THR A 336 -4.03 -5.48 0.89
N SER A 337 -3.80 -4.26 0.41
CA SER A 337 -3.00 -3.26 1.14
C SER A 337 -3.77 -2.63 2.31
N ALA A 338 -5.10 -2.73 2.30
CA ALA A 338 -5.98 -2.20 3.33
C ALA A 338 -7.03 -3.27 3.70
N ILE A 339 -7.02 -3.71 4.96
CA ILE A 339 -7.77 -4.90 5.43
C ILE A 339 -9.28 -4.70 5.29
N THR A 340 -9.78 -3.49 5.54
CA THR A 340 -11.22 -3.16 5.50
C THR A 340 -11.64 -2.47 4.20
N GLY A 341 -10.78 -2.49 3.17
CA GLY A 341 -11.08 -1.99 1.83
C GLY A 341 -10.64 -0.55 1.57
N GLY A 342 -11.00 -0.03 0.38
CA GLY A 342 -10.57 1.29 -0.11
C GLY A 342 -9.63 1.26 -1.33
N PHE A 343 -9.28 0.07 -1.83
CA PHE A 343 -8.65 -0.06 -3.13
C PHE A 343 -9.63 0.29 -4.25
N LEU A 344 -9.20 1.15 -5.18
CA LEU A 344 -10.00 1.58 -6.30
C LEU A 344 -9.47 0.99 -7.61
N PRO A 345 -10.07 -0.08 -8.17
CA PRO A 345 -9.72 -0.51 -9.50
C PRO A 345 -9.99 0.61 -10.53
N PRO A 346 -9.36 0.59 -11.71
CA PRO A 346 -9.38 1.72 -12.65
C PRO A 346 -10.78 2.30 -12.96
N PRO A 347 -11.85 1.50 -13.10
CA PRO A 347 -13.20 2.04 -13.31
C PRO A 347 -13.74 2.87 -12.14
N MET A 348 -13.47 2.47 -10.90
CA MET A 348 -13.87 3.21 -9.69
C MET A 348 -12.95 4.41 -9.44
N LEU A 349 -11.65 4.24 -9.68
CA LEU A 349 -10.69 5.34 -9.65
C LEU A 349 -11.12 6.48 -10.57
N GLN A 350 -11.58 6.15 -11.79
CA GLN A 350 -12.09 7.15 -12.73
C GLN A 350 -13.28 7.92 -12.14
N ALA A 351 -14.24 7.21 -11.53
CA ALA A 351 -15.43 7.84 -10.92
C ALA A 351 -15.03 8.84 -9.82
N VAL A 352 -14.10 8.42 -8.95
CA VAL A 352 -13.59 9.22 -7.83
C VAL A 352 -12.83 10.44 -8.35
N VAL A 353 -11.91 10.27 -9.30
CA VAL A 353 -11.16 11.39 -9.88
C VAL A 353 -12.08 12.38 -10.60
N ASP A 354 -13.11 11.91 -11.32
CA ASP A 354 -14.06 12.79 -12.01
C ASP A 354 -14.85 13.69 -11.05
N GLU A 355 -15.02 13.29 -9.78
CA GLU A 355 -15.70 14.08 -8.75
C GLU A 355 -14.92 15.33 -8.33
N PHE A 356 -13.58 15.26 -8.24
CA PHE A 356 -12.75 16.33 -7.65
C PHE A 356 -11.59 16.84 -8.54
N LYS A 357 -11.37 16.30 -9.74
CA LYS A 357 -10.21 16.68 -10.58
C LYS A 357 -10.11 18.17 -10.89
N ASN A 358 -11.25 18.85 -10.97
CA ASN A 358 -11.33 20.30 -11.24
C ASN A 358 -11.31 21.14 -9.96
N ASP A 359 -11.25 20.51 -8.79
CA ASP A 359 -11.23 21.22 -7.52
C ASP A 359 -9.87 21.91 -7.32
N PRO A 360 -9.85 23.20 -6.93
CA PRO A 360 -8.61 23.92 -6.69
C PRO A 360 -7.82 23.38 -5.50
N GLN A 361 -8.47 22.78 -4.50
CA GLN A 361 -7.80 22.19 -3.34
C GLN A 361 -7.23 20.80 -3.63
N PHE A 362 -7.72 20.11 -4.66
CA PHE A 362 -7.19 18.80 -5.03
C PHE A 362 -5.73 18.93 -5.47
N TYR A 363 -4.81 18.38 -4.70
CA TYR A 363 -3.38 18.53 -4.91
C TYR A 363 -2.75 17.29 -5.55
N GLY A 364 -3.32 16.12 -5.31
CA GLY A 364 -2.76 14.87 -5.78
C GLY A 364 -3.40 13.63 -5.19
N ILE A 365 -2.81 12.49 -5.54
CA ILE A 365 -3.15 11.17 -4.97
C ILE A 365 -1.94 10.65 -4.19
N SER A 366 -2.16 10.03 -3.04
CA SER A 366 -1.15 9.24 -2.35
C SER A 366 -1.49 7.76 -2.42
N VAL A 367 -0.49 6.89 -2.43
CA VAL A 367 -0.68 5.43 -2.46
C VAL A 367 0.05 4.73 -1.33
N TYR A 368 -0.69 3.93 -0.55
CA TYR A 368 -0.17 3.02 0.48
C TYR A 368 -0.23 1.57 -0.03
N ASP A 369 0.86 0.94 -0.46
CA ASP A 369 2.20 1.52 -0.63
C ASP A 369 2.77 1.23 -2.03
N VAL A 370 3.96 1.73 -2.34
CA VAL A 370 4.56 1.56 -3.67
C VAL A 370 4.93 0.13 -3.99
N SER A 371 5.19 -0.70 -2.98
CA SER A 371 5.49 -2.12 -3.19
C SER A 371 4.28 -2.87 -3.71
N SER A 372 3.07 -2.52 -3.25
CA SER A 372 1.84 -3.17 -3.68
C SER A 372 1.26 -2.58 -4.96
N SER A 373 1.38 -1.27 -5.14
CA SER A 373 0.88 -0.59 -6.34
C SER A 373 1.78 -0.73 -7.56
N ASN A 374 3.10 -0.83 -7.37
CA ASN A 374 4.09 -1.06 -8.42
C ASN A 374 5.14 -2.10 -7.98
N PRO A 375 4.74 -3.38 -7.82
CA PRO A 375 5.65 -4.44 -7.42
C PRO A 375 6.73 -4.74 -8.46
N SER A 376 7.54 -5.75 -8.16
CA SER A 376 8.43 -6.40 -9.11
C SER A 376 7.71 -6.69 -10.45
N PRO A 377 8.37 -6.52 -11.60
CA PRO A 377 7.77 -6.79 -12.91
C PRO A 377 7.17 -8.20 -13.07
N SER A 378 7.59 -9.15 -12.24
CA SER A 378 7.03 -10.52 -12.19
C SER A 378 5.56 -10.57 -11.74
N LEU A 379 5.05 -9.57 -11.02
CA LEU A 379 3.70 -9.56 -10.44
C LEU A 379 2.65 -8.83 -11.30
N ASN A 380 3.03 -8.35 -12.49
CA ASN A 380 2.16 -7.82 -13.56
C ASN A 380 1.04 -6.86 -13.13
N THR A 381 1.35 -5.94 -12.22
CA THR A 381 0.49 -4.77 -11.93
C THR A 381 1.31 -3.49 -12.00
N ASN A 382 0.65 -2.41 -12.41
CA ASN A 382 1.26 -1.09 -12.58
C ASN A 382 0.24 -0.01 -12.18
N TYR A 383 -0.31 -0.17 -10.98
CA TYR A 383 -1.38 0.69 -10.49
C TYR A 383 -0.90 2.11 -10.29
N SER A 384 0.36 2.36 -9.88
CA SER A 384 0.84 3.74 -9.75
C SER A 384 1.03 4.43 -11.11
N LEU A 385 1.32 3.70 -12.20
CA LEU A 385 1.22 4.28 -13.56
C LEU A 385 -0.23 4.66 -13.89
N THR A 386 -1.20 3.84 -13.47
CA THR A 386 -2.62 4.17 -13.64
C THR A 386 -3.00 5.42 -12.87
N LEU A 387 -2.57 5.56 -11.62
CA LEU A 387 -2.73 6.78 -10.83
C LEU A 387 -2.10 7.99 -11.52
N ARG A 388 -0.87 7.84 -12.05
CA ARG A 388 -0.18 8.89 -12.81
C ARG A 388 -0.96 9.33 -14.06
N LYS A 389 -1.44 8.38 -14.85
CA LYS A 389 -2.29 8.66 -16.03
C LYS A 389 -3.55 9.42 -15.64
N ALA A 390 -4.24 9.00 -14.58
CA ALA A 390 -5.43 9.70 -14.09
C ALA A 390 -5.12 11.15 -13.67
N LEU A 391 -4.01 11.38 -12.96
CA LEU A 391 -3.54 12.71 -12.59
C LEU A 391 -3.16 13.58 -13.80
N ASN A 392 -2.73 12.97 -14.90
CA ASN A 392 -2.42 13.66 -16.15
C ASN A 392 -3.68 13.95 -17.00
N GLY A 393 -4.87 13.53 -16.54
CA GLY A 393 -6.14 13.75 -17.21
C GLY A 393 -6.53 12.64 -18.19
N ASP A 394 -5.73 11.57 -18.28
CA ASP A 394 -6.09 10.42 -19.10
C ASP A 394 -7.29 9.69 -18.51
N LYS A 395 -8.16 9.18 -19.37
CA LYS A 395 -9.23 8.28 -18.95
C LYS A 395 -8.65 6.91 -18.63
N VAL A 396 -8.72 6.50 -17.37
CA VAL A 396 -8.16 5.24 -16.86
C VAL A 396 -9.21 4.16 -16.64
N GLY A 397 -10.49 4.51 -16.69
CA GLY A 397 -11.59 3.57 -16.54
C GLY A 397 -12.88 4.11 -17.13
N SER A 398 -13.94 3.31 -17.06
CA SER A 398 -15.27 3.70 -17.55
C SER A 398 -15.93 4.80 -16.72
N GLY A 399 -15.49 5.04 -15.48
CA GLY A 399 -16.22 5.87 -14.49
C GLY A 399 -17.43 5.14 -13.87
N TYR A 400 -17.65 3.89 -14.28
CA TYR A 400 -18.63 2.98 -13.73
C TYR A 400 -17.87 1.73 -13.30
N GLY A 401 -18.14 1.19 -12.11
CA GLY A 401 -17.64 -0.14 -11.74
C GLY A 401 -17.91 -1.14 -12.88
N PRO A 402 -17.05 -2.15 -13.09
CA PRO A 402 -17.21 -3.07 -14.21
C PRO A 402 -18.65 -3.60 -14.25
N GLN A 403 -19.37 -3.31 -15.34
CA GLN A 403 -20.66 -3.92 -15.58
C GLN A 403 -20.39 -5.40 -15.83
N GLY A 404 -20.47 -6.20 -14.78
CA GLY A 404 -20.54 -7.64 -14.95
C GLY A 404 -21.77 -8.01 -15.75
N ASN A 405 -21.89 -9.30 -16.09
CA ASN A 405 -23.17 -9.86 -16.52
C ASN A 405 -24.29 -9.39 -15.59
N PHE A 406 -25.48 -9.18 -16.17
CA PHE A 406 -26.68 -8.74 -15.47
C PHE A 406 -26.80 -9.46 -14.12
N THR A 407 -26.51 -8.75 -13.04
CA THR A 407 -26.49 -9.30 -11.69
C THR A 407 -27.90 -9.24 -11.14
N THR A 408 -28.43 -10.39 -10.74
CA THR A 408 -29.62 -10.48 -9.90
C THR A 408 -29.30 -9.94 -8.49
N MET A 409 -30.31 -9.68 -7.65
CA MET A 409 -30.09 -9.35 -6.23
C MET A 409 -29.19 -10.39 -5.52
N TRP A 410 -29.27 -11.66 -5.95
CA TRP A 410 -28.45 -12.76 -5.45
C TRP A 410 -26.96 -12.62 -5.77
N ASP A 411 -26.62 -12.05 -6.92
CA ASP A 411 -25.23 -11.84 -7.32
C ASP A 411 -24.59 -10.64 -6.59
N TRP A 412 -25.40 -9.68 -6.13
CA TRP A 412 -24.96 -8.59 -5.26
C TRP A 412 -24.59 -9.09 -3.86
N ASP A 413 -25.40 -9.97 -3.28
CA ASP A 413 -25.06 -10.68 -2.03
C ASP A 413 -23.74 -11.46 -2.15
N ALA A 414 -23.49 -12.08 -3.32
CA ALA A 414 -22.25 -12.84 -3.57
C ALA A 414 -21.01 -11.99 -3.89
N ARG A 415 -21.15 -10.76 -4.43
CA ARG A 415 -20.03 -9.82 -4.67
C ARG A 415 -19.56 -9.11 -3.42
N CYS A 416 -20.50 -8.86 -2.51
CA CYS A 416 -20.20 -8.60 -1.12
C CYS A 416 -19.45 -9.81 -0.51
N GLY A 417 -19.72 -11.03 -0.98
CA GLY A 417 -19.26 -12.31 -0.48
C GLY A 417 -17.76 -12.55 -0.19
N PRO A 418 -16.72 -11.92 -0.77
CA PRO A 418 -15.37 -12.19 -0.26
C PRO A 418 -15.15 -11.55 1.12
N THR A 419 -15.59 -10.31 1.27
CA THR A 419 -15.58 -9.57 2.55
C THR A 419 -16.74 -10.02 3.45
N TRP A 420 -17.86 -10.41 2.84
CA TRP A 420 -19.08 -10.79 3.52
C TRP A 420 -19.24 -12.28 3.77
N ASN A 421 -18.64 -13.21 3.02
CA ASN A 421 -18.67 -14.64 3.37
C ASN A 421 -17.76 -14.86 4.58
N TYR A 422 -16.62 -14.17 4.67
CA TYR A 422 -15.89 -14.14 5.94
C TYR A 422 -16.73 -13.48 7.05
N ALA A 423 -17.37 -12.33 6.81
CA ALA A 423 -18.23 -11.72 7.82
C ALA A 423 -19.50 -12.54 8.16
N ASN A 424 -20.02 -13.36 7.26
CA ASN A 424 -21.26 -14.14 7.44
C ASN A 424 -20.97 -15.56 7.96
N GLU A 425 -19.76 -16.08 7.72
CA GLU A 425 -19.25 -17.30 8.35
C GLU A 425 -18.69 -17.02 9.76
N THR A 426 -18.27 -15.77 10.04
CA THR A 426 -17.59 -15.41 11.31
C THR A 426 -18.37 -14.45 12.21
N CYS A 427 -19.35 -13.69 11.70
CA CYS A 427 -20.15 -12.75 12.48
C CYS A 427 -21.64 -13.13 12.40
N GLY A 428 -22.32 -13.20 13.55
CA GLY A 428 -23.77 -13.40 13.56
C GLY A 428 -24.50 -12.21 12.95
N LEU A 429 -25.54 -12.46 12.14
CA LEU A 429 -26.46 -11.46 11.55
C LEU A 429 -27.33 -10.73 12.60
N VAL A 430 -26.79 -10.41 13.77
CA VAL A 430 -27.48 -9.67 14.81
C VAL A 430 -27.17 -8.19 14.63
N SER A 431 -28.18 -7.38 14.30
CA SER A 431 -28.03 -5.93 14.33
C SER A 431 -27.61 -5.51 15.74
N CYS A 432 -26.51 -4.80 15.89
CA CYS A 432 -26.03 -4.32 17.20
C CYS A 432 -26.98 -3.21 17.66
N LYS A 433 -28.07 -3.55 18.36
CA LYS A 433 -29.11 -2.59 18.78
C LYS A 433 -28.63 -1.64 19.88
N ASN A 434 -27.49 -1.95 20.54
CA ASN A 434 -26.93 -1.22 21.65
C ASN A 434 -25.47 -1.64 21.89
N VAL A 435 -24.61 -0.68 22.28
CA VAL A 435 -23.15 -0.84 22.46
C VAL A 435 -22.74 -1.97 23.41
N TRP A 436 -23.66 -2.42 24.28
CA TRP A 436 -23.47 -3.50 25.25
C TRP A 436 -23.71 -4.91 24.69
N SER A 437 -24.22 -5.05 23.47
CA SER A 437 -24.45 -6.36 22.84
C SER A 437 -23.18 -7.03 22.29
N CYS A 438 -22.02 -6.36 22.38
CA CYS A 438 -20.69 -6.85 21.98
C CYS A 438 -19.91 -7.55 23.13
N ALA A 439 -20.59 -8.17 24.09
CA ALA A 439 -19.92 -8.82 25.22
C ALA A 439 -19.21 -10.15 24.84
N ASP A 440 -19.35 -10.61 23.59
CA ASP A 440 -18.61 -11.75 23.07
C ASP A 440 -17.31 -11.27 22.38
N PRO A 441 -16.11 -11.60 22.91
CA PRO A 441 -14.82 -11.21 22.34
C PRO A 441 -14.52 -11.84 20.97
N LYS A 442 -15.40 -12.71 20.45
CA LYS A 442 -15.28 -13.33 19.12
C LYS A 442 -16.11 -12.64 18.04
N MET A 443 -16.87 -11.59 18.35
CA MET A 443 -17.74 -10.90 17.39
C MET A 443 -17.22 -9.50 17.05
N MET A 444 -17.14 -9.17 15.76
CA MET A 444 -16.89 -7.80 15.26
C MET A 444 -18.20 -7.15 14.80
N CYS A 445 -18.64 -6.09 15.48
CA CYS A 445 -19.81 -5.30 15.06
C CYS A 445 -19.40 -4.25 14.01
N PHE A 446 -19.93 -4.37 12.79
CA PHE A 446 -19.81 -3.32 11.76
C PHE A 446 -20.97 -2.32 11.91
N SER A 447 -20.78 -1.30 12.74
CA SER A 447 -21.82 -0.28 13.06
C SER A 447 -22.27 0.58 11.87
N PHE A 448 -21.57 0.52 10.72
CA PHE A 448 -21.88 1.32 9.53
C PHE A 448 -22.94 0.70 8.61
N LEU A 449 -23.41 -0.51 8.89
CA LEU A 449 -24.47 -1.19 8.13
C LEU A 449 -25.88 -0.88 8.65
N SER A 450 -26.00 -0.14 9.75
CA SER A 450 -27.29 0.34 10.24
C SER A 450 -27.40 1.85 10.07
N SER A 451 -27.98 2.28 8.96
CA SER A 451 -28.95 3.38 9.03
C SER A 451 -30.33 2.74 9.14
N CYS A 452 -30.95 2.80 10.32
CA CYS A 452 -32.40 2.65 10.44
C CYS A 452 -33.07 3.97 10.06
#